data_AF-A0A497P464-F1
#
_entry.id   AF-A0A497P464-F1
#
_cell.length_a   1.000
_cell.length_b   1.000
_cell.length_c   1.000
_cell.angle_alpha   90.00
_cell.angle_beta   90.00
_cell.angle_gamma   90.00
#
_symmetry.space_group_name_H-M   'P 1'
#
loop_
_entity.id
_entity.type
_entity.pdbx_description
1 polymer ?
#
loop_
_entity_poly.entity_id
_entity_poly.type
_entity_poly.pdbx_seq_one_letter_code
_entity_poly.pdbx_strand_id
1 'polypeptide(L)'
;MRDLNIKKYTFVIFILTMLVALILFSYTMYLWIGIAGALRKVEDNIEITGIHVSNYVNGNASVSINVSVYNPTEFSLRISYMAIKEIQVNGRHIRLYSGSHQFPNTFKCLNLGLQPFSGELISFNFSLDENILNSGNWTLLLRVHINTIFNEENPLRLDVLCVY
;
A
#
# COMPACT_ATOMS: atom_id res chain seq x y z
N MET A 1 -24.41 58.95 -5.79
CA MET A 1 -23.26 58.61 -4.93
C MET A 1 -23.39 57.23 -4.25
N ARG A 2 -24.57 56.79 -3.79
CA ARG A 2 -24.77 55.46 -3.16
C ARG A 2 -24.38 54.27 -4.05
N ASP A 3 -24.75 54.25 -5.33
CA ASP A 3 -24.46 53.11 -6.23
C ASP A 3 -22.97 52.90 -6.54
N LEU A 4 -22.20 53.99 -6.54
CA LEU A 4 -20.75 53.96 -6.72
C LEU A 4 -20.04 53.31 -5.53
N ASN A 5 -20.54 53.55 -4.31
CA ASN A 5 -20.01 52.93 -3.11
C ASN A 5 -20.37 51.45 -3.05
N ILE A 6 -21.61 51.08 -3.40
CA ILE A 6 -22.03 49.66 -3.47
C ILE A 6 -21.13 48.88 -4.44
N LYS A 7 -20.91 49.38 -5.66
CA LYS A 7 -20.00 48.74 -6.64
C LYS A 7 -18.58 48.53 -6.11
N LYS A 8 -18.03 49.52 -5.39
CA LYS A 8 -16.70 49.40 -4.77
C LYS A 8 -16.66 48.32 -3.69
N TYR A 9 -17.67 48.26 -2.82
CA TYR A 9 -17.73 47.23 -1.78
C TYR A 9 -17.89 45.83 -2.35
N THR A 10 -18.74 45.65 -3.37
CA THR A 10 -18.90 44.34 -4.03
C THR A 10 -17.61 43.88 -4.70
N PHE A 11 -16.85 44.80 -5.32
CA PHE A 11 -15.55 44.48 -5.91
C PHE A 11 -14.51 44.06 -4.87
N VAL A 12 -14.44 44.75 -3.73
CA VAL A 12 -13.54 44.39 -2.63
C VAL A 12 -13.87 43.01 -2.08
N ILE A 13 -15.16 42.72 -1.85
CA ILE A 13 -15.61 41.40 -1.38
C ILE A 13 -15.25 40.31 -2.40
N PHE A 14 -15.45 40.57 -3.69
CA PHE A 14 -15.08 39.64 -4.77
C PHE A 14 -13.59 39.32 -4.79
N ILE A 15 -12.73 40.34 -4.64
CA ILE A 15 -11.27 40.12 -4.56
C ILE A 15 -10.94 39.26 -3.34
N LEU A 16 -11.55 39.54 -2.19
CA LEU A 16 -11.30 38.80 -0.94
C LEU A 16 -11.73 37.34 -1.05
N THR A 17 -12.91 37.06 -1.61
CA THR A 17 -13.38 35.68 -1.83
C THR A 17 -12.51 34.95 -2.85
N MET A 18 -12.06 35.62 -3.92
CA MET A 18 -11.11 35.05 -4.88
C MET A 18 -9.78 34.67 -4.20
N LEU A 19 -9.28 35.51 -3.31
CA LEU A 19 -8.01 35.28 -2.62
C LEU A 19 -8.11 34.10 -1.64
N VAL A 20 -9.22 34.00 -0.89
CA VAL A 20 -9.51 32.84 -0.04
C VAL A 20 -9.64 31.56 -0.88
N ALA A 21 -10.35 31.60 -2.01
CA ALA A 21 -10.47 30.45 -2.90
C ALA A 21 -9.12 30.00 -3.46
N LEU A 22 -8.25 30.94 -3.82
CA LEU A 22 -6.91 30.65 -4.32
C LEU A 22 -6.01 30.00 -3.25
N ILE A 23 -6.07 30.48 -2.01
CA ILE A 23 -5.34 29.89 -0.88
C ILE A 23 -5.83 28.46 -0.63
N LEU A 24 -7.14 28.25 -0.58
CA LEU A 24 -7.73 26.93 -0.38
C LEU A 24 -7.33 25.97 -1.49
N PHE A 25 -7.38 26.40 -2.75
CA PHE A 25 -6.96 25.59 -3.90
C PHE A 25 -5.47 25.25 -3.87
N SER A 26 -4.62 26.21 -3.50
CA SER A 26 -3.17 25.98 -3.40
C SER A 26 -2.85 24.99 -2.28
N TYR A 27 -3.55 25.10 -1.15
CA TYR A 27 -3.40 24.19 -0.02
C TYR A 27 -3.85 22.77 -0.36
N THR A 28 -4.99 22.60 -1.05
CA THR A 28 -5.45 21.27 -1.48
C THR A 28 -4.49 20.64 -2.48
N MET A 29 -3.97 21.41 -3.46
CA MET A 29 -2.94 20.94 -4.38
C MET A 29 -1.66 20.48 -3.65
N TYR A 30 -1.19 21.26 -2.68
CA TYR A 30 -0.04 20.89 -1.86
C TYR A 30 -0.26 19.57 -1.12
N LEU A 31 -1.43 19.39 -0.49
CA LEU A 31 -1.78 18.14 0.18
C LEU A 31 -1.79 16.96 -0.80
N TRP A 32 -2.39 17.11 -1.98
CA TRP A 32 -2.43 16.05 -2.99
C TRP A 32 -1.03 15.61 -3.44
N ILE A 33 -0.15 16.57 -3.73
CA ILE A 33 1.23 16.29 -4.12
C ILE A 33 2.00 15.66 -2.96
N GLY A 34 1.81 16.17 -1.74
CA GLY A 34 2.42 15.64 -0.52
C GLY A 34 2.03 14.19 -0.25
N ILE A 35 0.74 13.86 -0.38
CA ILE A 35 0.21 12.49 -0.20
C ILE A 35 0.75 11.57 -1.29
N ALA A 36 0.72 11.98 -2.55
CA ALA A 36 1.25 11.17 -3.65
C ALA A 36 2.75 10.90 -3.48
N GLY A 37 3.52 11.90 -3.04
CA GLY A 37 4.94 11.75 -2.73
C GLY A 37 5.19 10.85 -1.50
N ALA A 38 4.36 10.99 -0.47
CA ALA A 38 4.42 10.18 0.75
C ALA A 38 4.19 8.69 0.45
N LEU A 39 3.16 8.36 -0.33
CA LEU A 39 2.86 6.99 -0.71
C LEU A 39 3.99 6.34 -1.52
N ARG A 40 4.61 7.08 -2.47
CA ARG A 40 5.80 6.59 -3.20
C ARG A 40 6.99 6.33 -2.29
N LYS A 41 7.24 7.19 -1.31
CA LYS A 41 8.34 6.95 -0.36
C LYS A 41 8.09 5.71 0.49
N VAL A 42 6.85 5.39 0.83
CA VAL A 42 6.51 4.18 1.59
C VAL A 42 6.74 2.93 0.75
N GLU A 43 6.47 3.00 -0.55
CA GLU A 43 6.79 1.92 -1.50
C GLU A 43 8.27 1.53 -1.44
N ASP A 44 9.15 2.53 -1.45
CA ASP A 44 10.61 2.35 -1.36
C ASP A 44 11.07 1.81 0.01
N ASN A 45 10.19 1.78 1.03
CA ASN A 45 10.49 1.40 2.41
C ASN A 45 9.71 0.13 2.84
N ILE A 46 9.30 -0.68 1.87
CA ILE A 46 8.71 -2.01 2.10
C ILE A 46 9.76 -3.08 1.80
N GLU A 47 10.12 -3.84 2.83
CA GLU A 47 11.18 -4.84 2.76
C GLU A 47 10.70 -6.21 3.27
N ILE A 48 11.06 -7.27 2.55
CA ILE A 48 10.88 -8.64 3.03
C ILE A 48 12.05 -8.96 3.96
N THR A 49 11.77 -9.06 5.26
CA THR A 49 12.80 -9.25 6.31
C THR A 49 13.10 -10.70 6.59
N GLY A 50 12.20 -11.62 6.23
CA GLY A 50 12.42 -13.05 6.41
C GLY A 50 11.43 -13.90 5.64
N ILE A 51 11.92 -15.00 5.10
CA ILE A 51 11.12 -16.07 4.51
C ILE A 51 11.50 -17.36 5.23
N HIS A 52 10.53 -18.00 5.85
CA HIS A 52 10.69 -19.27 6.53
C HIS A 52 9.77 -20.30 5.89
N VAL A 53 10.35 -21.39 5.38
CA VAL A 53 9.58 -22.54 4.90
C VAL A 53 9.69 -23.63 5.95
N SER A 54 8.55 -24.01 6.51
CA SER A 54 8.42 -25.01 7.54
C SER A 54 7.78 -26.30 7.01
N ASN A 55 8.00 -27.38 7.76
CA ASN A 55 7.85 -28.78 7.35
C ASN A 55 6.65 -29.10 6.46
N TYR A 56 6.90 -30.05 5.55
CA TYR A 56 5.92 -30.75 4.76
C TYR A 56 5.00 -31.56 5.67
N VAL A 57 3.78 -31.08 5.88
CA VAL A 57 2.73 -31.86 6.54
C VAL A 57 1.68 -32.15 5.49
N ASN A 58 1.45 -33.43 5.22
CA ASN A 58 0.48 -33.93 4.22
C ASN A 58 0.72 -33.41 2.79
N GLY A 59 1.99 -33.32 2.35
CA GLY A 59 2.33 -32.91 0.99
C GLY A 59 2.13 -31.42 0.69
N ASN A 60 2.05 -30.58 1.72
CA ASN A 60 2.06 -29.13 1.59
C ASN A 60 3.22 -28.54 2.39
N ALA A 61 3.98 -27.64 1.78
CA ALA A 61 4.95 -26.81 2.48
C ALA A 61 4.28 -25.54 3.00
N SER A 62 4.55 -25.18 4.26
CA SER A 62 4.06 -23.93 4.84
C SER A 62 5.11 -22.85 4.70
N VAL A 63 4.79 -21.79 3.96
CA VAL A 63 5.67 -20.63 3.75
C VAL A 63 5.18 -19.48 4.62
N SER A 64 6.07 -18.99 5.48
CA SER A 64 5.90 -17.80 6.30
C SER A 64 6.78 -16.68 5.77
N ILE A 65 6.19 -15.51 5.56
CA ILE A 65 6.88 -14.30 5.10
C ILE A 65 6.67 -13.21 6.16
N ASN A 66 7.75 -12.54 6.52
CA ASN A 66 7.74 -11.33 7.32
C ASN A 66 8.06 -10.14 6.42
N VAL A 67 7.14 -9.18 6.38
CA VAL A 67 7.32 -7.93 5.62
C VAL A 67 7.34 -6.77 6.59
N SER A 68 8.44 -6.01 6.56
CA SER A 68 8.54 -4.75 7.27
C SER A 68 8.06 -3.63 6.38
N VAL A 69 7.17 -2.81 6.91
CA VAL A 69 6.69 -1.61 6.25
C VAL A 69 7.06 -0.43 7.14
N TYR A 70 7.87 0.49 6.61
CA TYR A 70 8.21 1.72 7.32
C TYR A 70 7.50 2.92 6.67
N ASN A 71 6.94 3.80 7.50
CA ASN A 71 6.36 5.06 7.05
C ASN A 71 7.37 6.20 7.24
N PRO A 72 8.12 6.61 6.20
CA PRO A 72 9.10 7.68 6.30
C PRO A 72 8.48 9.09 6.25
N THR A 73 7.16 9.21 6.41
CA THR A 73 6.41 10.43 6.10
C THR A 73 5.79 11.02 7.38
N GLU A 74 5.52 12.32 7.35
CA GLU A 74 4.84 13.04 8.44
C GLU A 74 3.34 12.72 8.52
N PHE A 75 2.83 11.99 7.54
CA PHE A 75 1.42 11.65 7.41
C PHE A 75 1.13 10.30 8.06
N SER A 76 -0.02 10.18 8.72
CA SER A 76 -0.52 8.86 9.13
C SER A 76 -1.09 8.13 7.91
N LEU A 77 -0.73 6.86 7.77
CA LEU A 77 -1.14 6.00 6.67
C LEU A 77 -1.88 4.79 7.20
N ARG A 78 -2.63 4.11 6.33
CA ARG A 78 -3.31 2.87 6.70
C ARG A 78 -3.05 1.77 5.70
N ILE A 79 -2.62 0.61 6.18
CA ILE A 79 -2.52 -0.59 5.34
C ILE A 79 -3.88 -1.27 5.34
N SER A 80 -4.50 -1.32 4.17
CA SER A 80 -5.85 -1.85 3.96
C SER A 80 -5.87 -3.35 3.63
N TYR A 81 -4.85 -3.82 2.92
CA TYR A 81 -4.65 -5.23 2.69
C TYR A 81 -3.23 -5.51 2.22
N MET A 82 -2.87 -6.78 2.33
CA MET A 82 -1.65 -7.36 1.80
C MET A 82 -2.00 -8.64 1.03
N ALA A 83 -1.39 -8.85 -0.12
CA ALA A 83 -1.63 -10.03 -0.94
C ALA A 83 -0.34 -10.51 -1.61
N ILE A 84 -0.16 -11.81 -1.77
CA ILE A 84 0.88 -12.35 -2.63
C ILE A 84 0.27 -12.51 -4.01
N LYS A 85 0.79 -11.79 -5.01
CA LYS A 85 0.25 -11.78 -6.38
C LYS A 85 0.91 -12.83 -7.27
N GLU A 86 2.20 -13.08 -7.07
CA GLU A 86 2.96 -14.02 -7.89
C GLU A 86 3.98 -14.78 -7.06
N ILE A 87 4.16 -16.05 -7.42
CA ILE A 87 5.20 -16.93 -6.90
C ILE A 87 5.93 -17.52 -8.09
N GLN A 88 7.26 -17.47 -8.09
CA GLN A 88 8.06 -18.23 -9.04
C GLN A 88 8.82 -19.32 -8.29
N VAL A 89 8.68 -20.56 -8.74
CA VAL A 89 9.46 -21.70 -8.23
C VAL A 89 10.18 -22.34 -9.40
N ASN A 90 11.51 -22.37 -9.37
CA ASN A 90 12.34 -23.01 -10.41
C ASN A 90 12.03 -22.52 -11.83
N GLY A 91 11.86 -21.21 -11.99
CA GLY A 91 11.51 -20.60 -13.27
C GLY A 91 10.02 -20.68 -13.64
N ARG A 92 9.21 -21.51 -12.97
CA ARG A 92 7.77 -21.61 -13.19
C ARG A 92 7.04 -20.49 -12.44
N HIS A 93 6.36 -19.63 -13.19
CA HIS A 93 5.51 -18.58 -12.63
C HIS A 93 4.12 -19.11 -12.30
N ILE A 94 3.70 -18.88 -11.07
CA ILE A 94 2.37 -19.17 -10.56
C ILE A 94 1.76 -17.83 -10.16
N ARG A 95 0.72 -17.42 -10.88
CA ARG A 95 -0.08 -16.24 -10.51
C ARG A 95 -1.08 -16.66 -9.46
N LEU A 96 -1.08 -15.94 -8.34
CA LEU A 96 -2.01 -16.16 -7.26
C LEU A 96 -3.17 -15.19 -7.39
N TYR A 97 -4.38 -15.74 -7.33
CA TYR A 97 -5.60 -14.94 -7.36
C TYR A 97 -6.21 -14.92 -5.96
N SER A 98 -6.53 -13.72 -5.49
CA SER A 98 -7.27 -13.52 -4.24
C SER A 98 -8.56 -14.34 -4.25
N GLY A 99 -8.73 -15.21 -3.24
CA GLY A 99 -9.92 -16.07 -3.11
C GLY A 99 -9.87 -17.35 -3.96
N SER A 100 -8.76 -17.67 -4.63
CA SER A 100 -8.62 -18.96 -5.31
C SER A 100 -8.49 -20.10 -4.30
N HIS A 101 -9.27 -21.18 -4.49
CA HIS A 101 -9.18 -22.39 -3.66
C HIS A 101 -7.80 -23.05 -3.69
N GLN A 102 -7.01 -22.78 -4.73
CA GLN A 102 -5.67 -23.33 -4.92
C GLN A 102 -4.64 -22.75 -3.95
N PHE A 103 -4.85 -21.52 -3.46
CA PHE A 103 -3.91 -20.85 -2.57
C PHE A 103 -4.65 -20.08 -1.47
N PRO A 104 -5.24 -20.80 -0.50
CA PRO A 104 -5.92 -20.17 0.63
C PRO A 104 -4.91 -19.34 1.43
N ASN A 105 -5.42 -18.26 2.04
CA ASN A 105 -4.62 -17.33 2.83
C ASN A 105 -3.47 -16.68 2.05
N THR A 106 -3.62 -16.38 0.76
CA THR A 106 -2.71 -15.51 -0.02
C THR A 106 -3.14 -14.03 -0.06
N PHE A 107 -4.27 -13.72 0.58
CA PHE A 107 -4.79 -12.38 0.81
C PHE A 107 -5.13 -12.20 2.28
N LYS A 108 -4.78 -11.04 2.86
CA LYS A 108 -5.17 -10.63 4.21
C LYS A 108 -5.64 -9.18 4.19
N CYS A 109 -6.90 -8.98 4.55
CA CYS A 109 -7.44 -7.66 4.83
C CYS A 109 -6.82 -7.16 6.15
N LEU A 110 -6.36 -5.92 6.15
CA LEU A 110 -5.71 -5.29 7.28
C LEU A 110 -6.40 -3.96 7.57
N ASN A 111 -6.45 -3.58 8.85
CA ASN A 111 -6.92 -2.26 9.23
C ASN A 111 -5.86 -1.58 10.11
N LEU A 112 -4.60 -1.67 9.67
CA LEU A 112 -3.44 -1.28 10.46
C LEU A 112 -3.06 0.16 10.15
N GLY A 113 -3.08 1.03 11.16
CA GLY A 113 -2.57 2.39 11.02
C GLY A 113 -1.06 2.40 11.19
N LEU A 114 -0.34 2.99 10.24
CA LEU A 114 1.06 3.36 10.40
C LEU A 114 1.13 4.82 10.84
N GLN A 115 1.74 5.04 11.99
CA GLN A 115 2.05 6.38 12.48
C GLN A 115 3.20 6.99 11.65
N PRO A 116 3.35 8.32 11.68
CA PRO A 116 4.52 8.98 11.10
C PRO A 116 5.82 8.42 11.68
N PHE A 117 6.80 8.17 10.83
CA PHE A 117 8.14 7.69 11.20
C PHE A 117 8.15 6.38 12.01
N SER A 118 7.15 5.53 11.84
CA SER A 118 7.06 4.22 12.50
C SER A 118 7.17 3.07 11.51
N GLY A 119 7.60 1.91 12.00
CA GLY A 119 7.65 0.66 11.25
C GLY A 119 6.71 -0.38 11.84
N GLU A 120 6.12 -1.18 10.98
CA GLU A 120 5.26 -2.31 11.35
C GLU A 120 5.77 -3.59 10.70
N LEU A 121 5.67 -4.70 11.42
CA LEU A 121 6.02 -6.03 10.90
C LEU A 121 4.74 -6.83 10.65
N ILE A 122 4.54 -7.23 9.40
CA ILE A 122 3.38 -8.00 8.99
C ILE A 122 3.83 -9.40 8.62
N SER A 123 3.40 -10.37 9.42
CA SER A 123 3.61 -11.80 9.16
C SER A 123 2.45 -12.41 8.39
N PHE A 124 2.81 -13.26 7.43
CA PHE A 124 1.90 -13.86 6.49
C PHE A 124 2.25 -15.32 6.23
N ASN A 125 1.26 -16.22 6.30
CA ASN A 125 1.48 -17.65 6.11
C ASN A 125 0.53 -18.21 5.03
N PHE A 126 1.08 -18.99 4.10
CA PHE A 126 0.31 -19.69 3.07
C PHE A 126 0.95 -21.04 2.73
N SER A 127 0.19 -21.93 2.11
CA SER A 127 0.62 -23.28 1.75
C SER A 127 0.96 -23.41 0.26
N LEU A 128 2.03 -24.12 -0.07
CA LEU A 128 2.41 -24.55 -1.42
C LEU A 128 2.31 -26.07 -1.56
N ASP A 129 1.75 -26.53 -2.68
CA ASP A 129 1.63 -27.96 -3.02
C ASP A 129 3.01 -28.57 -3.34
N GLU A 130 3.30 -29.75 -2.81
CA GLU A 130 4.53 -30.54 -3.00
C GLU A 130 4.86 -30.82 -4.47
N ASN A 131 3.85 -30.90 -5.35
CA ASN A 131 4.08 -31.07 -6.79
C ASN A 131 4.90 -29.93 -7.43
N ILE A 132 4.92 -28.75 -6.79
CA ILE A 132 5.69 -27.58 -7.23
C ILE A 132 7.14 -27.63 -6.70
N LEU A 133 7.36 -28.31 -5.56
CA LEU A 133 8.60 -28.29 -4.79
C LEU A 133 9.52 -29.50 -5.03
N ASN A 134 9.04 -30.53 -5.73
CA ASN A 134 9.71 -31.82 -5.95
C ASN A 134 11.00 -31.81 -6.81
N SER A 135 11.65 -30.66 -7.02
CA SER A 135 12.87 -30.58 -7.85
C SER A 135 14.00 -29.81 -7.17
N GLY A 136 14.85 -30.53 -6.43
CA GLY A 136 16.18 -30.08 -6.00
C GLY A 136 16.25 -28.72 -5.29
N ASN A 137 17.41 -28.06 -5.36
CA ASN A 137 17.56 -26.67 -4.91
C ASN A 137 16.57 -25.79 -5.67
N TRP A 138 15.64 -25.17 -4.95
CA TRP A 138 14.65 -24.29 -5.54
C TRP A 138 14.86 -22.83 -5.19
N THR A 139 14.57 -21.97 -6.17
CA THR A 139 14.54 -20.51 -5.99
C THR A 139 13.08 -20.08 -5.95
N LEU A 140 12.71 -19.40 -4.87
CA LEU A 140 11.38 -18.85 -4.66
C LEU A 140 11.45 -17.34 -4.85
N LEU A 141 10.80 -16.84 -5.91
CA LEU A 141 10.58 -15.41 -6.07
C LEU A 141 9.15 -15.06 -5.66
N LEU A 142 8.99 -14.02 -4.86
CA LEU A 142 7.70 -13.62 -4.31
C LEU A 142 7.37 -12.19 -4.68
N ARG A 143 6.16 -12.00 -5.20
CA ARG A 143 5.61 -10.66 -5.46
C ARG A 143 4.56 -10.33 -4.43
N VAL A 144 4.94 -9.50 -3.47
CA VAL A 144 4.03 -9.04 -2.42
C VAL A 144 3.42 -7.71 -2.83
N HIS A 145 2.10 -7.63 -2.64
CA HIS A 145 1.28 -6.49 -2.91
C HIS A 145 0.76 -5.88 -1.61
N ILE A 146 1.02 -4.60 -1.39
CA ILE A 146 0.51 -3.86 -0.23
C ILE A 146 -0.26 -2.65 -0.73
N ASN A 147 -1.47 -2.47 -0.22
CA ASN A 147 -2.26 -1.29 -0.52
C ASN A 147 -2.37 -0.38 0.69
N THR A 148 -1.69 0.76 0.62
CA THR A 148 -1.76 1.84 1.59
C THR A 148 -2.81 2.86 1.17
N ILE A 149 -3.66 3.27 2.11
CA ILE A 149 -4.75 4.21 1.92
C ILE A 149 -4.55 5.42 2.85
N PHE A 150 -4.79 6.63 2.33
CA PHE A 150 -4.88 7.85 3.11
C PHE A 150 -6.33 8.10 3.53
N ASN A 151 -6.68 7.66 4.75
CA ASN A 151 -8.01 7.80 5.36
C ASN A 151 -9.18 7.06 4.65
N GLU A 152 -10.19 6.64 5.42
CA GLU A 152 -11.25 5.71 4.97
C GLU A 152 -12.15 6.26 3.85
N GLU A 153 -12.25 7.58 3.70
CA GLU A 153 -13.29 8.20 2.86
C GLU A 153 -12.89 8.41 1.39
N ASN A 154 -11.61 8.43 1.03
CA ASN A 154 -11.16 8.61 -0.36
C ASN A 154 -9.83 7.88 -0.64
N PRO A 155 -9.89 6.60 -1.06
CA PRO A 155 -8.67 5.81 -1.18
C PRO A 155 -7.88 6.15 -2.44
N LEU A 156 -6.80 6.92 -2.29
CA LEU A 156 -5.64 6.84 -3.18
C LEU A 156 -5.01 5.45 -2.99
N ARG A 157 -5.20 4.58 -3.98
CA ARG A 157 -4.59 3.25 -4.03
C ARG A 157 -3.20 3.36 -4.65
N LEU A 158 -2.21 2.79 -3.98
CA LEU A 158 -0.90 2.58 -4.57
C LEU A 158 -0.54 1.10 -4.44
N ASP A 159 -0.29 0.51 -5.60
CA ASP A 159 -0.01 -0.91 -5.75
C ASP A 159 1.50 -1.14 -5.55
N VAL A 160 1.93 -1.38 -4.31
CA VAL A 160 3.36 -1.59 -4.02
C VAL A 160 3.78 -3.01 -4.35
N LEU A 161 4.82 -3.15 -5.15
CA LEU A 161 5.34 -4.42 -5.65
C LEU A 161 6.72 -4.72 -5.04
N CYS A 162 6.78 -5.57 -4.02
CA CYS A 162 8.05 -6.05 -3.48
C CYS A 162 8.42 -7.39 -4.14
N VAL A 163 9.65 -7.51 -4.63
CA VAL A 163 10.21 -8.72 -5.25
C VAL A 163 11.44 -9.15 -4.46
N TYR A 164 11.42 -10.38 -3.94
CA TYR A 164 12.59 -11.07 -3.39
C TYR A 164 12.87 -12.29 -4.24
#